data_AF-A0A4Q5SLA4-F1
#
_entry.id   AF-A0A4Q5SLA4-F1
#
_cell.length_a   1.000
_cell.length_b   1.000
_cell.length_c   1.000
_cell.angle_alpha   90.00
_cell.angle_beta   90.00
_cell.angle_gamma   90.00
#
_symmetry.space_group_name_H-M   'P 1'
#
loop_
_entity.id
_entity.type
_entity.pdbx_description
1 polymer ?
#
loop_
_entity_poly.entity_id
_entity_poly.type
_entity_poly.pdbx_seq_one_letter_code
_entity_poly.pdbx_strand_id
1 'polypeptide(L)'
;MNRLTWLLLIIVTATSLTQVNAQDVYQSDRTRWAQNAEQFKPQLTETIKRPLHSVVIKKDDASFQGWKAVQTASLDSLYTSSFNKRKEITLDFGQHLTGYFSFKVDTLFRTPDAPLKFRLTFGEVPSEVATPFDPYKGDLSRAWLQDEVITVMDVPSEINITRRLAFRYVKIELIGSSQYYDFKLSDVYFKAVTSVTKFPDALSFGASSIIKEIDQVGLNTLKECMQTVYEDGPKRDRRLWIGDLYLESLANSYSFKNHDLTRRCLYLLASLSDKNGYLIGTVFEQPKPHPQDAQFLMDYAFLYNVALKEFVAATGDSNTGNDLWPVAKWQLNIVKTYLKPDGMMDYDSANKEWWLFFDWKDGLHKEAALHGLTIYTMQNTYALAKTLHRENEVKELPQLIEKMKKAAKKNLFNKKLNLFESGNQKQISYASQIWMVLSGVLSKDESRKTLNALSAANQAVSPGGPYLYHYYIEALIAAGLQKEAKSALVNYWGGMVKKGADTFWEVYDPKDEYLSPYHFFPINSYCHAWSCTPVYFIRKYPEIFQN
;
A
#
# COMPACT_ATOMS: atom_id res chain seq x y z
N MET A 1 44.58 -4.77 -60.42
CA MET A 1 43.88 -5.71 -61.33
C MET A 1 44.05 -7.12 -60.80
N ASN A 2 42.92 -7.82 -60.58
CA ASN A 2 42.74 -9.28 -60.41
C ASN A 2 43.48 -10.00 -59.28
N ARG A 3 42.76 -10.42 -58.23
CA ARG A 3 41.90 -11.63 -58.09
C ARG A 3 42.72 -12.86 -57.69
N LEU A 4 42.55 -13.30 -56.44
CA LEU A 4 42.51 -14.73 -56.13
C LEU A 4 41.54 -14.97 -54.96
N THR A 5 40.51 -15.72 -55.31
CA THR A 5 39.35 -16.18 -54.55
C THR A 5 39.72 -17.33 -53.61
N TRP A 6 39.26 -17.26 -52.36
CA TRP A 6 39.00 -18.44 -51.54
C TRP A 6 37.53 -18.40 -51.10
N LEU A 7 36.77 -19.39 -51.56
CA LEU A 7 35.39 -19.66 -51.15
C LEU A 7 35.42 -20.35 -49.78
N LEU A 8 34.79 -19.73 -48.77
CA LEU A 8 34.37 -20.40 -47.55
C LEU A 8 32.85 -20.50 -47.57
N LEU A 9 32.36 -21.73 -47.71
CA LEU A 9 30.95 -22.08 -47.56
C LEU A 9 30.60 -21.97 -46.06
N ILE A 10 29.84 -20.94 -45.68
CA ILE A 10 29.16 -20.90 -44.38
C ILE A 10 27.73 -21.39 -44.62
N ILE A 11 27.47 -22.62 -44.19
CA ILE A 11 26.11 -23.16 -44.07
C ILE A 11 25.48 -22.46 -42.86
N VAL A 12 24.67 -21.44 -43.11
CA VAL A 12 23.76 -20.88 -42.11
C VAL A 12 22.56 -21.81 -42.04
N THR A 13 22.55 -22.72 -41.07
CA THR A 13 21.31 -23.38 -40.64
C THR A 13 20.42 -22.32 -40.03
N ALA A 14 19.46 -21.82 -40.81
CA ALA A 14 18.35 -21.03 -40.31
C ALA A 14 17.49 -21.94 -39.41
N THR A 15 17.75 -21.93 -38.10
CA THR A 15 16.76 -22.35 -37.12
C THR A 15 15.65 -21.32 -37.15
N SER A 16 14.59 -21.63 -37.88
CA SER A 16 13.29 -20.98 -37.80
C SER A 16 12.76 -21.16 -36.37
N LEU A 17 13.17 -20.26 -35.48
CA LEU A 17 12.40 -19.94 -34.28
C LEU A 17 11.08 -19.35 -34.77
N THR A 18 10.08 -20.20 -34.94
CA THR A 18 8.71 -19.78 -35.03
C THR A 18 8.39 -19.05 -33.73
N GLN A 19 8.51 -17.72 -33.74
CA GLN A 19 7.76 -16.88 -32.83
C GLN A 19 6.29 -17.18 -33.12
N VAL A 20 5.73 -18.14 -32.37
CA VAL A 20 4.29 -18.23 -32.18
C VAL A 20 3.92 -16.86 -31.63
N ASN A 21 3.30 -16.02 -32.46
CA ASN A 21 2.64 -14.81 -31.99
C ASN A 21 1.62 -15.28 -30.97
N ALA A 22 1.99 -15.24 -29.68
CA ALA A 22 1.07 -15.50 -28.59
C ALA A 22 -0.04 -14.46 -28.72
N GLN A 23 -1.19 -14.92 -29.22
CA GLN A 23 -2.38 -14.10 -29.34
C GLN A 23 -2.76 -13.63 -27.94
N ASP A 24 -2.96 -12.31 -27.80
CA ASP A 24 -3.32 -11.70 -26.53
C ASP A 24 -4.59 -12.35 -25.96
N VAL A 25 -4.47 -12.96 -24.78
CA VAL A 25 -5.50 -13.81 -24.15
C VAL A 25 -6.83 -13.06 -23.96
N TYR A 26 -6.77 -11.74 -23.73
CA TYR A 26 -7.96 -10.91 -23.49
C TYR A 26 -8.22 -9.88 -24.59
N GLN A 27 -7.69 -10.09 -25.80
CA GLN A 27 -7.79 -9.12 -26.89
C GLN A 27 -9.22 -8.60 -27.12
N SER A 28 -10.23 -9.46 -26.98
CA SER A 28 -11.65 -9.13 -27.15
C SER A 28 -12.25 -8.27 -26.03
N ASP A 29 -11.70 -8.34 -24.82
CA ASP A 29 -12.32 -7.80 -23.61
C ASP A 29 -11.63 -6.53 -23.08
N ARG A 30 -10.33 -6.35 -23.37
CA ARG A 30 -9.52 -5.24 -22.84
C ARG A 30 -10.14 -3.87 -23.04
N THR A 31 -10.60 -3.57 -24.26
CA THR A 31 -11.20 -2.27 -24.58
C THR A 31 -12.43 -1.99 -23.72
N ARG A 32 -13.28 -3.00 -23.54
CA ARG A 32 -14.50 -2.91 -22.75
C ARG A 32 -14.18 -2.76 -21.26
N TRP A 33 -13.19 -3.50 -20.74
CA TRP A 33 -12.72 -3.36 -19.36
C TRP A 33 -12.08 -1.99 -19.11
N ALA A 34 -11.29 -1.45 -20.04
CA ALA A 34 -10.73 -0.11 -19.92
C ALA A 34 -11.81 0.98 -19.92
N GLN A 35 -12.85 0.81 -20.76
CA GLN A 35 -14.02 1.70 -20.76
C GLN A 35 -14.80 1.63 -19.44
N ASN A 36 -15.03 0.43 -18.91
CA ASN A 36 -15.65 0.25 -17.59
C ASN A 36 -14.81 0.89 -16.49
N ALA A 37 -13.50 0.68 -16.48
CA ALA A 37 -12.59 1.33 -15.54
C ALA A 37 -12.79 2.85 -15.60
N GLU A 38 -12.77 3.45 -16.80
CA GLU A 38 -12.94 4.89 -16.99
C GLU A 38 -14.31 5.41 -16.58
N GLN A 39 -15.39 4.67 -16.85
CA GLN A 39 -16.73 5.01 -16.41
C GLN A 39 -16.84 5.15 -14.88
N PHE A 40 -16.13 4.30 -14.13
CA PHE A 40 -16.14 4.32 -12.66
C PHE A 40 -15.04 5.19 -12.05
N LYS A 41 -14.40 6.07 -12.83
CA LYS A 41 -13.45 7.05 -12.29
C LYS A 41 -14.17 8.04 -11.39
N PRO A 42 -13.83 8.14 -10.09
CA PRO A 42 -14.46 9.11 -9.23
C PRO A 42 -13.98 10.52 -9.57
N GLN A 43 -14.85 11.49 -9.39
CA GLN A 43 -14.47 12.89 -9.26
C GLN A 43 -13.91 13.11 -7.85
N LEU A 44 -12.78 13.80 -7.74
CA LEU A 44 -12.21 14.13 -6.43
C LEU A 44 -12.98 15.30 -5.83
N THR A 45 -13.31 15.18 -4.55
CA THR A 45 -13.78 16.31 -3.74
C THR A 45 -12.60 17.19 -3.36
N GLU A 46 -12.83 18.51 -3.27
CA GLU A 46 -11.81 19.47 -2.88
C GLU A 46 -12.21 20.19 -1.60
N THR A 47 -11.26 20.41 -0.68
CA THR A 47 -11.49 21.19 0.54
C THR A 47 -10.29 22.06 0.85
N ILE A 48 -10.52 23.35 1.14
CA ILE A 48 -9.47 24.27 1.57
C ILE A 48 -9.15 24.04 3.05
N LYS A 49 -7.87 23.78 3.34
CA LYS A 49 -7.30 23.61 4.68
C LYS A 49 -6.28 24.72 4.93
N ARG A 50 -6.20 25.16 6.18
CA ARG A 50 -5.27 26.20 6.64
C ARG A 50 -4.39 25.62 7.75
N PRO A 51 -3.15 26.10 7.91
CA PRO A 51 -2.32 25.71 9.03
C PRO A 51 -3.03 26.07 10.35
N LEU A 52 -2.90 25.20 11.35
CA LEU A 52 -3.46 25.44 12.69
C LEU A 52 -2.43 26.10 13.61
N HIS A 53 -1.16 25.74 13.45
CA HIS A 53 -0.09 26.20 14.33
C HIS A 53 1.19 26.51 13.55
N SER A 54 1.99 27.41 14.10
CA SER A 54 3.42 27.46 13.80
C SER A 54 4.17 26.57 14.77
N VAL A 55 5.18 25.84 14.31
CA VAL A 55 5.94 24.89 15.13
C VAL A 55 7.44 25.06 14.93
N VAL A 56 8.22 24.62 15.91
CA VAL A 56 9.66 24.37 15.76
C VAL A 56 9.88 22.88 15.96
N ILE A 57 10.62 22.25 15.04
CA ILE A 57 10.97 20.84 15.14
C ILE A 57 12.21 20.71 16.03
N LYS A 58 12.08 20.00 17.15
CA LYS A 58 13.13 19.82 18.15
C LYS A 58 13.49 18.35 18.27
N LYS A 59 14.76 18.07 18.56
CA LYS A 59 15.18 16.73 18.99
C LYS A 59 14.49 16.35 20.29
N ASP A 60 13.99 15.13 20.35
CA ASP A 60 13.34 14.53 21.51
C ASP A 60 13.38 13.01 21.36
N ASP A 61 14.30 12.35 22.07
CA ASP A 61 14.55 10.90 21.95
C ASP A 61 13.34 10.03 22.37
N ALA A 62 12.37 10.61 23.09
CA ALA A 62 11.12 9.94 23.45
C ALA A 62 10.03 10.01 22.37
N SER A 63 10.21 10.90 21.38
CA SER A 63 9.29 11.07 20.26
C SER A 63 9.67 10.17 19.09
N PHE A 64 8.69 9.87 18.23
CA PHE A 64 8.91 9.02 17.06
C PHE A 64 10.05 9.56 16.19
N GLN A 65 11.02 8.69 15.90
CA GLN A 65 12.23 9.03 15.13
C GLN A 65 13.04 10.20 15.73
N GLY A 66 12.93 10.45 17.03
CA GLY A 66 13.73 11.41 17.76
C GLY A 66 13.36 12.88 17.50
N TRP A 67 12.19 13.16 16.91
CA TRP A 67 11.78 14.52 16.56
C TRP A 67 10.37 14.85 17.02
N LYS A 68 10.22 16.03 17.63
CA LYS A 68 8.94 16.56 18.11
C LYS A 68 8.65 17.92 17.51
N ALA A 69 7.42 18.10 17.01
CA ALA A 69 6.89 19.41 16.68
C ALA A 69 6.41 20.12 17.96
N VAL A 70 7.02 21.26 18.28
CA VAL A 70 6.64 22.08 19.45
C VAL A 70 5.96 23.34 18.96
N GLN A 71 4.70 23.53 19.34
CA GLN A 71 3.92 24.73 18.99
C GLN A 71 4.62 26.00 19.46
N THR A 72 4.59 27.04 18.63
CA THR A 72 5.11 28.37 18.94
C THR A 72 3.99 29.42 18.92
N ALA A 73 4.32 30.70 18.68
CA ALA A 73 3.36 31.80 18.75
C ALA A 73 2.16 31.63 17.80
N SER A 74 1.07 32.33 18.12
CA SER A 74 -0.15 32.35 17.29
C SER A 74 0.16 32.73 15.83
N LEU A 75 -0.59 32.12 14.91
CA LEU A 75 -0.54 32.42 13.48
C LEU A 75 -1.03 33.85 13.16
N ASP A 76 -1.68 34.55 14.10
CA ASP A 76 -2.17 35.92 13.87
C ASP A 76 -1.06 36.88 13.42
N SER A 77 0.15 36.70 13.94
CA SER A 77 1.31 37.51 13.55
C SER A 77 1.92 37.09 12.21
N LEU A 78 1.66 35.87 11.72
CA LEU A 78 2.24 35.37 10.47
C LEU A 78 1.84 36.25 9.29
N TYR A 79 0.55 36.58 9.21
CA TYR A 79 -0.02 37.26 8.05
C TYR A 79 0.11 38.78 8.06
N THR A 80 0.81 39.31 9.06
CA THR A 80 0.98 40.75 9.28
C THR A 80 2.43 41.16 9.49
N SER A 81 3.31 40.21 9.84
CA SER A 81 4.73 40.48 10.11
C SER A 81 5.63 40.30 8.88
N SER A 82 6.78 40.98 8.92
CA SER A 82 7.84 40.84 7.93
C SER A 82 8.35 39.41 7.83
N PHE A 83 8.15 38.79 6.67
CA PHE A 83 8.76 37.49 6.39
C PHE A 83 10.26 37.66 6.07
N ASN A 84 10.66 38.80 5.52
CA ASN A 84 12.07 39.10 5.27
C ASN A 84 12.90 39.10 6.56
N LYS A 85 12.36 39.58 7.68
CA LYS A 85 13.02 39.51 8.99
C LYS A 85 12.93 38.11 9.61
N ARG A 86 11.81 37.41 9.40
CA ARG A 86 11.56 36.07 9.96
C ARG A 86 12.46 34.99 9.35
N LYS A 87 12.75 35.07 8.05
CA LYS A 87 13.53 34.13 7.23
C LYS A 87 12.95 32.73 7.06
N GLU A 88 12.38 32.11 8.10
CA GLU A 88 11.79 30.78 7.98
C GLU A 88 10.57 30.59 8.89
N ILE A 89 9.70 29.66 8.51
CA ILE A 89 8.63 29.16 9.38
C ILE A 89 8.33 27.70 9.07
N THR A 90 7.97 26.94 10.10
CA THR A 90 7.34 25.63 9.94
C THR A 90 5.89 25.71 10.39
N LEU A 91 4.99 25.22 9.55
CA LEU A 91 3.55 25.22 9.78
C LEU A 91 3.05 23.79 9.96
N ASP A 92 2.19 23.60 10.96
CA ASP A 92 1.49 22.35 11.23
C ASP A 92 0.01 22.51 10.83
N PHE A 93 -0.45 21.68 9.89
CA PHE A 93 -1.85 21.63 9.44
C PHE A 93 -2.76 20.82 10.39
N GLY A 94 -2.18 20.21 11.42
CA GLY A 94 -2.87 19.45 12.47
C GLY A 94 -3.36 18.07 12.04
N GLN A 95 -3.22 17.73 10.77
CA GLN A 95 -3.57 16.43 10.20
C GLN A 95 -2.75 16.19 8.93
N HIS A 96 -2.63 14.93 8.51
CA HIS A 96 -2.13 14.56 7.19
C HIS A 96 -3.13 14.97 6.09
N LEU A 97 -2.61 15.49 4.98
CA LEU A 97 -3.38 15.99 3.85
C LEU A 97 -2.72 15.65 2.52
N THR A 98 -3.53 15.29 1.52
CA THR A 98 -3.14 15.03 0.12
C THR A 98 -3.80 16.04 -0.82
N GLY A 99 -3.05 16.68 -1.72
CA GLY A 99 -3.57 17.82 -2.49
C GLY A 99 -2.52 18.83 -2.94
N TYR A 100 -2.89 20.11 -3.04
CA TYR A 100 -2.05 21.16 -3.63
C TYR A 100 -1.82 22.32 -2.66
N PHE A 101 -0.56 22.72 -2.51
CA PHE A 101 -0.16 23.80 -1.59
C PHE A 101 -0.09 25.15 -2.29
N SER A 102 -0.60 26.18 -1.62
CA SER A 102 -0.57 27.56 -2.12
C SER A 102 -0.28 28.56 -1.00
N PHE A 103 0.37 29.65 -1.35
CA PHE A 103 0.58 30.77 -0.44
C PHE A 103 0.58 32.10 -1.20
N LYS A 104 0.29 33.19 -0.49
CA LYS A 104 0.26 34.55 -1.04
C LYS A 104 1.32 35.40 -0.38
N VAL A 105 1.95 36.27 -1.17
CA VAL A 105 2.90 37.28 -0.70
C VAL A 105 2.36 38.67 -1.02
N ASP A 106 2.45 39.57 -0.05
CA ASP A 106 2.10 40.98 -0.21
C ASP A 106 3.25 41.89 0.22
N THR A 107 3.34 43.05 -0.42
CA THR A 107 4.27 44.11 -0.06
C THR A 107 3.91 44.69 1.31
N LEU A 108 4.89 44.82 2.20
CA LEU A 108 4.77 45.52 3.48
C LEU A 108 5.35 46.94 3.42
N PHE A 109 6.47 47.10 2.73
CA PHE A 109 7.20 48.36 2.72
C PHE A 109 8.01 48.51 1.44
N ARG A 110 7.90 49.69 0.80
CA ARG A 110 8.54 50.08 -0.46
C ARG A 110 8.20 49.19 -1.65
N THR A 111 8.53 49.66 -2.85
CA THR A 111 8.27 48.95 -4.10
C THR A 111 9.18 47.72 -4.20
N PRO A 112 8.63 46.52 -4.48
CA PRO A 112 9.42 45.33 -4.77
C PRO A 112 10.33 45.56 -5.98
N ASP A 113 11.64 45.42 -5.79
CA ASP A 113 12.67 45.70 -6.80
C ASP A 113 13.46 44.44 -7.23
N ALA A 114 13.16 43.28 -6.65
CA ALA A 114 13.78 42.01 -7.00
C ALA A 114 12.85 40.82 -6.67
N PRO A 115 13.03 39.67 -7.32
CA PRO A 115 12.31 38.43 -7.00
C PRO A 115 12.54 37.94 -5.57
N LEU A 116 11.61 37.12 -5.09
CA LEU A 116 11.78 36.32 -3.86
C LEU A 116 12.13 34.89 -4.22
N LYS A 117 13.03 34.26 -3.47
CA LYS A 117 13.38 32.85 -3.66
C LYS A 117 13.12 32.07 -2.39
N PHE A 118 12.33 31.00 -2.49
CA PHE A 118 11.97 30.15 -1.36
C PHE A 118 12.44 28.71 -1.56
N ARG A 119 12.79 28.05 -0.46
CA ARG A 119 12.80 26.58 -0.35
C ARG A 119 11.60 26.15 0.47
N LEU A 120 10.85 25.17 -0.04
CA LEU A 120 9.74 24.53 0.64
C LEU A 120 10.13 23.09 0.94
N THR A 121 9.86 22.60 2.15
CA THR A 121 10.06 21.19 2.53
C THR A 121 8.79 20.68 3.19
N PHE A 122 8.21 19.62 2.63
CA PHE A 122 6.96 19.03 3.09
C PHE A 122 7.23 17.68 3.75
N GLY A 123 6.69 17.46 4.95
CA GLY A 123 6.84 16.22 5.70
C GLY A 123 5.51 15.69 6.24
N GLU A 124 5.32 14.39 6.18
CA GLU A 124 4.20 13.69 6.83
C GLU A 124 4.45 13.59 8.34
N VAL A 125 5.71 13.39 8.74
CA VAL A 125 6.16 13.37 10.14
C VAL A 125 7.22 14.45 10.42
N PRO A 126 7.42 14.85 11.70
CA PRO A 126 8.39 15.90 12.06
C PRO A 126 9.82 15.63 11.56
N SER A 127 10.24 14.36 11.56
CA SER A 127 11.59 13.94 11.19
C SER A 127 11.93 14.25 9.73
N GLU A 128 10.96 14.24 8.82
CA GLU A 128 11.15 14.58 7.39
C GLU A 128 11.50 16.05 7.20
N VAL A 129 10.99 16.93 8.05
CA VAL A 129 11.29 18.37 8.00
C VAL A 129 12.63 18.69 8.67
N ALA A 130 13.08 17.86 9.60
CA ALA A 130 14.32 18.05 10.34
C ALA A 130 15.55 17.38 9.71
N THR A 131 15.34 16.32 8.92
CA THR A 131 16.42 15.53 8.33
C THR A 131 16.83 16.13 6.98
N PRO A 132 18.10 16.50 6.78
CA PRO A 132 18.58 16.92 5.47
C PRO A 132 18.39 15.82 4.44
N PHE A 133 17.80 16.16 3.30
CA PHE A 133 17.61 15.21 2.19
C PHE A 133 18.88 14.95 1.39
N ASP A 134 19.88 15.83 1.51
CA ASP A 134 21.11 15.79 0.73
C ASP A 134 22.37 15.77 1.63
N PRO A 135 23.43 15.01 1.27
CA PRO A 135 23.49 14.09 0.13
C PRO A 135 22.52 12.90 0.31
N TYR A 136 21.77 12.57 -0.75
CA TYR A 136 20.74 11.54 -0.72
C TYR A 136 21.33 10.13 -0.58
N LYS A 137 20.71 9.30 0.28
CA LYS A 137 21.22 7.98 0.67
C LYS A 137 20.31 6.81 0.36
N GLY A 138 19.09 7.07 -0.12
CA GLY A 138 18.09 6.02 -0.31
C GLY A 138 18.20 5.33 -1.67
N ASP A 139 17.57 4.16 -1.79
CA ASP A 139 17.59 3.34 -3.02
C ASP A 139 16.55 3.80 -4.04
N LEU A 140 15.41 4.30 -3.58
CA LEU A 140 14.37 4.84 -4.44
C LEU A 140 14.79 6.20 -5.00
N SER A 141 14.03 6.73 -5.96
CA SER A 141 14.34 8.06 -6.50
C SER A 141 14.20 9.16 -5.43
N ARG A 142 15.24 10.00 -5.29
CA ARG A 142 15.24 11.24 -4.50
C ARG A 142 14.06 12.16 -4.83
N ALA A 143 13.53 12.09 -6.04
CA ALA A 143 12.40 12.90 -6.50
C ALA A 143 11.09 12.61 -5.75
N TRP A 144 11.00 11.48 -5.03
CA TRP A 144 9.85 11.21 -4.15
C TRP A 144 9.81 12.10 -2.91
N LEU A 145 10.97 12.56 -2.42
CA LEU A 145 11.01 13.55 -1.36
C LEU A 145 10.36 14.85 -1.86
N GLN A 146 9.61 15.49 -0.97
CA GLN A 146 8.78 16.64 -1.31
C GLN A 146 9.47 17.91 -0.84
N ASP A 147 10.40 18.39 -1.64
CA ASP A 147 10.99 19.72 -1.53
C ASP A 147 10.91 20.46 -2.86
N GLU A 148 10.72 21.78 -2.79
CA GLU A 148 10.59 22.65 -3.95
C GLU A 148 11.47 23.88 -3.75
N VAL A 149 12.16 24.32 -4.80
CA VAL A 149 12.85 25.62 -4.82
C VAL A 149 12.19 26.49 -5.87
N ILE A 150 11.55 27.56 -5.43
CA ILE A 150 10.73 28.42 -6.28
C ILE A 150 11.22 29.86 -6.28
N THR A 151 11.05 30.53 -7.42
CA THR A 151 11.31 31.97 -7.58
C THR A 151 9.98 32.66 -7.86
N VAL A 152 9.62 33.63 -7.03
CA VAL A 152 8.46 34.49 -7.18
C VAL A 152 8.91 35.78 -7.84
N MET A 153 8.51 35.98 -9.10
CA MET A 153 8.99 37.09 -9.92
C MET A 153 8.35 38.43 -9.52
N ASP A 154 7.07 38.40 -9.12
CA ASP A 154 6.27 39.59 -8.86
C ASP A 154 5.68 39.57 -7.45
N VAL A 155 5.55 40.74 -6.83
CA VAL A 155 4.91 40.92 -5.51
C VAL A 155 3.97 42.13 -5.61
N PRO A 156 2.68 42.02 -5.22
CA PRO A 156 2.03 40.87 -4.63
C PRO A 156 1.78 39.73 -5.64
N SER A 157 1.73 38.50 -5.15
CA SER A 157 1.43 37.32 -5.98
C SER A 157 0.86 36.16 -5.17
N GLU A 158 0.10 35.31 -5.84
CA GLU A 158 -0.38 34.03 -5.34
C GLU A 158 0.38 32.90 -6.03
N ILE A 159 1.05 32.08 -5.22
CA ILE A 159 1.90 30.99 -5.68
C ILE A 159 1.13 29.68 -5.49
N ASN A 160 1.06 28.89 -6.55
CA ASN A 160 0.45 27.55 -6.54
C ASN A 160 1.50 26.51 -6.87
N ILE A 161 1.72 25.55 -5.97
CA ILE A 161 2.57 24.39 -6.23
C ILE A 161 1.76 23.39 -7.07
N THR A 162 2.21 23.13 -8.30
CA THR A 162 1.50 22.29 -9.27
C THR A 162 1.61 20.80 -8.96
N ARG A 163 2.68 20.39 -8.26
CA ARG A 163 2.86 19.03 -7.77
C ARG A 163 1.79 18.74 -6.71
N ARG A 164 1.07 17.62 -6.84
CA ARG A 164 0.26 17.09 -5.73
C ARG A 164 1.21 16.63 -4.62
N LEU A 165 0.96 17.02 -3.39
CA LEU A 165 1.76 16.73 -2.21
C LEU A 165 0.95 15.91 -1.21
N ALA A 166 1.63 15.18 -0.33
CA ALA A 166 1.05 14.53 0.84
C ALA A 166 1.87 14.86 2.08
N PHE A 167 1.31 15.62 3.03
CA PHE A 167 2.06 16.11 4.19
C PHE A 167 1.16 16.52 5.36
N ARG A 168 1.78 16.75 6.53
CA ARG A 168 1.17 17.49 7.66
C ARG A 168 1.94 18.78 7.95
N TYR A 169 3.26 18.74 7.83
CA TYR A 169 4.16 19.86 8.08
C TYR A 169 4.72 20.45 6.79
N VAL A 170 4.83 21.77 6.73
CA VAL A 170 5.58 22.48 5.68
C VAL A 170 6.55 23.47 6.30
N LYS A 171 7.83 23.38 5.92
CA LYS A 171 8.85 24.41 6.19
C LYS A 171 8.96 25.32 4.98
N ILE A 172 8.87 26.63 5.21
CA ILE A 172 9.03 27.68 4.19
C ILE A 172 10.27 28.48 4.59
N GLU A 173 11.30 28.46 3.75
CA GLU A 173 12.57 29.17 3.96
C GLU A 173 12.77 30.23 2.88
N LEU A 174 13.05 31.47 3.28
CA LEU A 174 13.48 32.54 2.38
C LEU A 174 14.99 32.41 2.13
N ILE A 175 15.37 32.07 0.90
CA ILE A 175 16.77 31.90 0.50
C ILE A 175 17.29 33.02 -0.40
N GLY A 176 16.42 33.95 -0.83
CA GLY A 176 16.80 35.15 -1.57
C GLY A 176 15.73 36.24 -1.55
N SER A 177 16.14 37.47 -1.28
CA SER A 177 15.29 38.67 -1.33
C SER A 177 16.17 39.93 -1.42
N SER A 178 15.58 41.04 -1.86
CA SER A 178 16.20 42.36 -1.74
C SER A 178 16.24 42.86 -0.29
N GLN A 179 17.19 43.75 0.00
CA GLN A 179 17.24 44.51 1.26
C GLN A 179 16.45 45.83 1.19
N TYR A 180 15.98 46.23 0.01
CA TYR A 180 15.39 47.56 -0.22
C TYR A 180 13.87 47.61 -0.07
N TYR A 181 13.20 46.46 0.04
CA TYR A 181 11.76 46.36 0.34
C TYR A 181 11.47 45.25 1.36
N ASP A 182 10.26 45.29 1.91
CA ASP A 182 9.77 44.30 2.86
C ASP A 182 8.45 43.69 2.38
N PHE A 183 8.20 42.45 2.78
CA PHE A 183 7.03 41.68 2.37
C PHE A 183 6.58 40.75 3.50
N LYS A 184 5.34 40.27 3.38
CA LYS A 184 4.73 39.29 4.28
C LYS A 184 4.16 38.12 3.49
N LEU A 185 3.95 37.01 4.18
CA LEU A 185 2.93 36.05 3.75
C LEU A 185 1.57 36.69 4.08
N SER A 186 0.62 36.70 3.15
CA SER A 186 -0.74 37.20 3.41
C SER A 186 -1.78 36.10 3.50
N ASP A 187 -1.49 34.93 2.94
CA ASP A 187 -2.29 33.74 3.11
C ASP A 187 -1.46 32.47 2.89
N VAL A 188 -1.84 31.38 3.56
CA VAL A 188 -1.31 30.02 3.33
C VAL A 188 -2.47 29.04 3.39
N TYR A 189 -2.60 28.20 2.36
CA TYR A 189 -3.64 27.19 2.31
C TYR A 189 -3.24 25.96 1.52
N PHE A 190 -4.02 24.91 1.71
CA PHE A 190 -3.88 23.64 1.03
C PHE A 190 -5.23 23.19 0.48
N LYS A 191 -5.28 22.91 -0.81
CA LYS A 191 -6.45 22.34 -1.47
C LYS A 191 -6.36 20.82 -1.38
N ALA A 192 -6.94 20.26 -0.31
CA ALA A 192 -6.97 18.82 -0.06
C ALA A 192 -7.94 18.11 -1.00
N VAL A 193 -7.60 16.91 -1.47
CA VAL A 193 -8.37 16.13 -2.44
C VAL A 193 -8.53 14.66 -2.03
N THR A 194 -9.72 14.10 -2.25
CA THR A 194 -10.03 12.67 -2.01
C THR A 194 -11.29 12.26 -2.77
N SER A 195 -11.44 10.98 -3.11
CA SER A 195 -12.70 10.42 -3.64
C SER A 195 -13.72 10.04 -2.57
N VAL A 196 -13.37 10.19 -1.27
CA VAL A 196 -14.30 9.93 -0.17
C VAL A 196 -15.32 11.06 -0.02
N THR A 197 -16.60 10.71 -0.12
CA THR A 197 -17.74 11.63 0.00
C THR A 197 -18.67 11.31 1.17
N LYS A 198 -18.53 10.11 1.74
CA LYS A 198 -19.38 9.59 2.83
C LYS A 198 -18.47 9.06 3.92
N PHE A 199 -18.86 9.25 5.17
CA PHE A 199 -18.15 8.73 6.34
C PHE A 199 -19.03 7.68 7.03
N PRO A 200 -18.42 6.64 7.62
CA PRO A 200 -19.19 5.65 8.36
C PRO A 200 -19.69 6.20 9.70
N ASP A 201 -20.67 5.53 10.28
CA ASP A 201 -21.14 5.83 11.63
C ASP A 201 -20.02 5.67 12.67
N ALA A 202 -20.16 6.40 13.76
CA ALA A 202 -19.30 6.28 14.93
C ALA A 202 -19.37 4.86 15.51
N LEU A 203 -18.26 4.40 16.11
CA LEU A 203 -18.23 3.13 16.83
C LEU A 203 -19.14 3.17 18.07
N SER A 204 -19.45 1.99 18.63
CA SER A 204 -20.22 1.85 19.86
C SER A 204 -19.70 2.78 20.97
N PHE A 205 -20.61 3.34 21.77
CA PHE A 205 -20.27 4.16 22.93
C PHE A 205 -19.31 3.43 23.88
N GLY A 206 -19.51 2.13 24.08
CA GLY A 206 -18.70 1.26 24.94
C GLY A 206 -17.30 0.94 24.42
N ALA A 207 -16.99 1.22 23.15
CA ALA A 207 -15.65 0.98 22.62
C ALA A 207 -14.60 1.84 23.34
N SER A 208 -13.49 1.21 23.73
CA SER A 208 -12.38 1.89 24.41
C SER A 208 -11.80 3.04 23.57
N SER A 209 -11.25 4.07 24.22
CA SER A 209 -10.67 5.23 23.54
C SER A 209 -9.62 4.85 22.50
N ILE A 210 -8.70 3.95 22.84
CA ILE A 210 -7.64 3.51 21.92
C ILE A 210 -8.20 2.82 20.66
N ILE A 211 -9.32 2.08 20.76
CA ILE A 211 -9.96 1.47 19.59
C ILE A 211 -10.60 2.54 18.70
N LYS A 212 -11.23 3.56 19.29
CA LYS A 212 -11.78 4.70 18.53
C LYS A 212 -10.68 5.48 17.83
N GLU A 213 -9.54 5.70 18.49
CA GLU A 213 -8.38 6.37 17.91
C GLU A 213 -7.75 5.55 16.77
N ILE A 214 -7.58 4.24 16.95
CA ILE A 214 -7.07 3.33 15.90
C ILE A 214 -8.00 3.35 14.68
N ASP A 215 -9.31 3.27 14.88
CA ASP A 215 -10.28 3.35 13.78
C ASP A 215 -10.20 4.71 13.07
N GLN A 216 -10.14 5.82 13.81
CA GLN A 216 -10.04 7.15 13.22
C GLN A 216 -8.76 7.35 12.39
N VAL A 217 -7.60 6.91 12.89
CA VAL A 217 -6.33 6.96 12.17
C VAL A 217 -6.38 6.07 10.93
N GLY A 218 -6.99 4.88 11.04
CA GLY A 218 -7.22 4.00 9.90
C GLY A 218 -8.12 4.62 8.83
N LEU A 219 -9.22 5.28 9.22
CA LEU A 219 -10.11 6.00 8.31
C LEU A 219 -9.39 7.16 7.62
N ASN A 220 -8.55 7.91 8.35
CA ASN A 220 -7.73 8.97 7.75
C ASN A 220 -6.79 8.39 6.70
N THR A 221 -6.08 7.31 7.02
CA THR A 221 -5.17 6.60 6.12
C THR A 221 -5.86 6.21 4.82
N LEU A 222 -6.99 5.51 4.94
CA LEU A 222 -7.75 5.07 3.77
C LEU A 222 -8.26 6.25 2.94
N LYS A 223 -8.77 7.31 3.59
CA LYS A 223 -9.30 8.50 2.90
C LYS A 223 -8.23 9.24 2.08
N GLU A 224 -7.01 9.36 2.61
CA GLU A 224 -5.90 10.01 1.93
C GLU A 224 -5.37 9.17 0.74
N CYS A 225 -5.41 7.83 0.86
CA CYS A 225 -5.06 6.87 -0.21
C CYS A 225 -6.16 6.70 -1.28
N MET A 226 -7.43 6.99 -0.97
CA MET A 226 -8.55 6.93 -1.91
C MET A 226 -8.59 8.16 -2.83
N GLN A 227 -8.03 7.99 -4.02
CA GLN A 227 -7.93 9.01 -5.06
C GLN A 227 -8.74 8.57 -6.30
N THR A 228 -8.23 8.76 -7.51
CA THR A 228 -8.86 8.24 -8.74
C THR A 228 -8.69 6.73 -8.90
N VAL A 229 -7.76 6.15 -8.15
CA VAL A 229 -7.61 4.73 -7.82
C VAL A 229 -7.38 4.62 -6.31
N TYR A 230 -7.30 3.39 -5.81
CA TYR A 230 -6.62 3.12 -4.54
C TYR A 230 -5.12 3.29 -4.74
N GLU A 231 -4.54 4.30 -4.10
CA GLU A 231 -3.10 4.51 -4.06
C GLU A 231 -2.52 3.84 -2.82
N ASP A 232 -1.44 3.06 -2.98
CA ASP A 232 -0.66 2.50 -1.88
C ASP A 232 -0.27 3.56 -0.84
N GLY A 233 0.27 4.70 -1.31
CA GLY A 233 0.57 5.86 -0.49
C GLY A 233 0.57 7.17 -1.29
N PRO A 234 0.00 8.27 -0.75
CA PRO A 234 -0.22 9.49 -1.51
C PRO A 234 1.05 10.34 -1.68
N LYS A 235 2.06 10.18 -0.79
CA LYS A 235 3.41 10.71 -1.00
C LYS A 235 4.10 9.91 -2.09
N ARG A 236 4.11 8.60 -1.89
CA ARG A 236 4.77 7.57 -2.67
C ARG A 236 4.09 6.21 -2.37
N ASP A 237 3.90 5.33 -3.35
CA ASP A 237 4.26 5.47 -4.77
C ASP A 237 3.19 6.18 -5.62
N ARG A 238 2.00 6.47 -5.06
CA ARG A 238 0.83 7.01 -5.76
C ARG A 238 0.30 6.07 -6.84
N ARG A 239 0.34 4.77 -6.57
CA ARG A 239 0.01 3.73 -7.56
C ARG A 239 -0.98 2.71 -7.05
N LEU A 240 -1.67 2.09 -7.99
CA LEU A 240 -2.54 0.95 -7.72
C LEU A 240 -1.72 -0.34 -7.72
N TRP A 241 -1.48 -0.87 -6.52
CA TRP A 241 -0.92 -2.19 -6.27
C TRP A 241 -2.01 -3.19 -5.89
N ILE A 242 -1.91 -4.44 -6.35
CA ILE A 242 -2.98 -5.44 -6.09
C ILE A 242 -3.05 -5.85 -4.61
N GLY A 243 -1.89 -6.00 -3.94
CA GLY A 243 -1.83 -6.34 -2.53
C GLY A 243 -2.54 -5.30 -1.67
N ASP A 244 -2.25 -4.02 -1.91
CA ASP A 244 -2.88 -2.86 -1.28
C ASP A 244 -4.35 -2.76 -1.61
N LEU A 245 -4.73 -2.87 -2.90
CA LEU A 245 -6.12 -2.89 -3.36
C LEU A 245 -6.96 -3.88 -2.56
N TYR A 246 -6.46 -5.10 -2.34
CA TYR A 246 -7.20 -6.10 -1.59
C TYR A 246 -7.54 -5.59 -0.19
N LEU A 247 -6.54 -5.10 0.55
CA LEU A 247 -6.69 -4.64 1.92
C LEU A 247 -7.52 -3.35 2.03
N GLU A 248 -7.31 -2.41 1.11
CA GLU A 248 -8.09 -1.18 0.99
C GLU A 248 -9.55 -1.48 0.68
N SER A 249 -9.83 -2.44 -0.21
CA SER A 249 -11.20 -2.81 -0.57
C SER A 249 -11.97 -3.40 0.61
N LEU A 250 -11.29 -4.16 1.49
CA LEU A 250 -11.87 -4.66 2.73
C LEU A 250 -12.20 -3.51 3.67
N ALA A 251 -11.25 -2.60 3.92
CA ALA A 251 -11.46 -1.46 4.79
C ALA A 251 -12.57 -0.53 4.27
N ASN A 252 -12.58 -0.21 2.97
CA ASN A 252 -13.61 0.60 2.33
C ASN A 252 -15.01 -0.04 2.44
N SER A 253 -15.12 -1.35 2.22
CA SER A 253 -16.42 -2.05 2.27
C SER A 253 -17.10 -1.98 3.64
N TYR A 254 -16.31 -1.81 4.70
CA TYR A 254 -16.81 -1.66 6.08
C TYR A 254 -16.78 -0.21 6.60
N SER A 255 -16.37 0.75 5.77
CA SER A 255 -16.30 2.18 6.13
C SER A 255 -17.02 3.08 5.11
N PHE A 256 -16.29 3.62 4.14
CA PHE A 256 -16.79 4.63 3.20
C PHE A 256 -17.74 4.06 2.13
N LYS A 257 -17.68 2.74 1.88
CA LYS A 257 -18.54 2.01 0.93
C LYS A 257 -18.54 2.62 -0.47
N ASN A 258 -17.41 3.18 -0.90
CA ASN A 258 -17.21 3.60 -2.29
C ASN A 258 -16.86 2.37 -3.15
N HIS A 259 -17.86 1.54 -3.44
CA HIS A 259 -17.66 0.31 -4.19
C HIS A 259 -17.33 0.56 -5.67
N ASP A 260 -17.70 1.72 -6.22
CA ASP A 260 -17.37 2.12 -7.59
C ASP A 260 -15.85 2.26 -7.77
N LEU A 261 -15.13 2.78 -6.77
CA LEU A 261 -13.66 2.83 -6.80
C LEU A 261 -13.04 1.43 -6.83
N THR A 262 -13.56 0.49 -6.03
CA THR A 262 -13.12 -0.92 -6.07
C THR A 262 -13.39 -1.54 -7.44
N ARG A 263 -14.60 -1.32 -7.99
CA ARG A 263 -14.96 -1.79 -9.33
C ARG A 263 -13.99 -1.25 -10.39
N ARG A 264 -13.70 0.05 -10.38
CA ARG A 264 -12.72 0.69 -11.28
C ARG A 264 -11.37 0.01 -11.20
N CYS A 265 -10.82 -0.16 -10.00
CA CYS A 265 -9.48 -0.71 -9.81
C CYS A 265 -9.39 -2.16 -10.32
N LEU A 266 -10.41 -2.97 -10.06
CA LEU A 266 -10.48 -4.35 -10.57
C LEU A 266 -10.50 -4.40 -12.11
N TYR A 267 -11.28 -3.54 -12.76
CA TYR A 267 -11.31 -3.44 -14.23
C TYR A 267 -10.00 -2.88 -14.81
N LEU A 268 -9.41 -1.88 -14.17
CA LEU A 268 -8.17 -1.25 -14.61
C LEU A 268 -7.04 -2.29 -14.66
N LEU A 269 -6.87 -3.05 -13.57
CA LEU A 269 -5.89 -4.14 -13.49
C LEU A 269 -6.15 -5.24 -14.52
N ALA A 270 -7.40 -5.64 -14.73
CA ALA A 270 -7.76 -6.62 -15.76
C ALA A 270 -7.42 -6.14 -17.18
N SER A 271 -7.76 -4.89 -17.50
CA SER A 271 -7.49 -4.31 -18.82
C SER A 271 -6.00 -4.17 -19.14
N LEU A 272 -5.16 -4.05 -18.10
CA LEU A 272 -3.72 -3.84 -18.17
C LEU A 272 -2.91 -5.09 -17.83
N SER A 273 -3.53 -6.27 -17.76
CA SER A 273 -2.81 -7.54 -17.59
C SER A 273 -1.83 -7.77 -18.74
N ASP A 274 -0.84 -8.64 -18.57
CA ASP A 274 0.07 -8.99 -19.65
C ASP A 274 -0.66 -9.74 -20.79
N LYS A 275 -0.03 -9.83 -21.97
CA LYS A 275 -0.58 -10.50 -23.16
C LYS A 275 -0.85 -11.99 -22.95
N ASN A 276 -0.12 -12.64 -22.04
CA ASN A 276 -0.35 -14.04 -21.66
C ASN A 276 -1.46 -14.18 -20.61
N GLY A 277 -2.14 -13.09 -20.24
CA GLY A 277 -3.31 -13.08 -19.37
C GLY A 277 -3.02 -13.02 -17.87
N TYR A 278 -1.75 -12.94 -17.46
CA TYR A 278 -1.35 -12.80 -16.07
C TYR A 278 -1.42 -11.34 -15.61
N LEU A 279 -1.83 -11.15 -14.37
CA LEU A 279 -1.89 -9.82 -13.77
C LEU A 279 -0.50 -9.29 -13.47
N ILE A 280 -0.33 -7.99 -13.70
CA ILE A 280 0.84 -7.22 -13.32
C ILE A 280 0.61 -6.64 -11.92
N GLY A 281 1.60 -6.69 -11.04
CA GLY A 281 1.43 -6.34 -9.63
C GLY A 281 1.03 -4.88 -9.38
N THR A 282 1.39 -3.97 -10.29
CA THR A 282 1.06 -2.54 -10.22
C THR A 282 0.79 -1.93 -11.59
N VAL A 283 -0.08 -0.93 -11.61
CA VAL A 283 -0.41 -0.15 -12.81
C VAL A 283 -0.35 1.36 -12.54
N PHE A 284 -0.20 2.13 -13.60
CA PHE A 284 -0.18 3.59 -13.59
C PHE A 284 -1.42 4.14 -14.31
N GLU A 285 -1.96 5.25 -13.83
CA GLU A 285 -3.02 5.99 -14.54
C GLU A 285 -2.48 7.01 -15.54
N GLN A 286 -1.28 7.56 -15.28
CA GLN A 286 -0.74 8.73 -15.96
C GLN A 286 0.56 8.40 -16.69
N PRO A 287 0.85 9.02 -17.86
CA PRO A 287 0.04 10.01 -18.59
C PRO A 287 -1.15 9.37 -19.34
N LYS A 288 -1.21 8.05 -19.38
CA LYS A 288 -2.35 7.23 -19.78
C LYS A 288 -2.28 5.90 -19.03
N PRO A 289 -3.38 5.17 -18.84
CA PRO A 289 -3.35 3.85 -18.23
C PRO A 289 -2.34 2.90 -18.87
N HIS A 290 -1.39 2.37 -18.08
CA HIS A 290 -0.40 1.40 -18.53
C HIS A 290 0.13 0.56 -17.36
N PRO A 291 0.57 -0.69 -17.58
CA PRO A 291 1.17 -1.50 -16.54
C PRO A 291 2.62 -1.12 -16.26
N GLN A 292 3.14 -1.52 -15.10
CA GLN A 292 4.59 -1.64 -14.92
C GLN A 292 5.06 -2.94 -15.56
N ASP A 293 5.49 -2.86 -16.83
CA ASP A 293 5.86 -4.04 -17.61
C ASP A 293 6.82 -4.98 -16.85
N ALA A 294 6.54 -6.28 -16.95
CA ALA A 294 7.28 -7.38 -16.31
C ALA A 294 7.27 -7.42 -14.77
N GLN A 295 6.48 -6.58 -14.09
CA GLN A 295 6.35 -6.58 -12.64
C GLN A 295 5.39 -7.69 -12.13
N PHE A 296 5.78 -8.96 -12.30
CA PHE A 296 4.96 -10.11 -11.93
C PHE A 296 5.15 -10.50 -10.46
N LEU A 297 4.10 -10.34 -9.66
CA LEU A 297 4.03 -10.79 -8.27
C LEU A 297 2.96 -11.88 -8.14
N MET A 298 3.38 -13.09 -7.76
CA MET A 298 2.49 -14.25 -7.75
C MET A 298 1.41 -14.12 -6.69
N ASP A 299 1.81 -13.69 -5.49
CA ASP A 299 0.92 -13.46 -4.37
C ASP A 299 -0.11 -12.38 -4.68
N TYR A 300 0.26 -11.36 -5.46
CA TYR A 300 -0.63 -10.28 -5.85
C TYR A 300 -1.64 -10.74 -6.90
N ALA A 301 -1.20 -11.49 -7.91
CA ALA A 301 -2.12 -12.10 -8.89
C ALA A 301 -3.17 -13.00 -8.20
N PHE A 302 -2.76 -13.72 -7.16
CA PHE A 302 -3.65 -14.52 -6.32
C PHE A 302 -4.62 -13.70 -5.48
N LEU A 303 -4.15 -12.61 -4.85
CA LEU A 303 -5.01 -11.73 -4.05
C LEU A 303 -6.04 -10.99 -4.90
N TYR A 304 -5.81 -10.77 -6.20
CA TYR A 304 -6.86 -10.26 -7.11
C TYR A 304 -8.12 -11.14 -7.10
N ASN A 305 -7.96 -12.46 -7.14
CA ASN A 305 -9.09 -13.39 -7.11
C ASN A 305 -9.89 -13.25 -5.82
N VAL A 306 -9.18 -13.05 -4.70
CA VAL A 306 -9.80 -12.86 -3.39
C VAL A 306 -10.50 -11.51 -3.32
N ALA A 307 -9.89 -10.44 -3.84
CA ALA A 307 -10.49 -9.11 -3.92
C ALA A 307 -11.77 -9.12 -4.77
N LEU A 308 -11.78 -9.79 -5.92
CA LEU A 308 -12.98 -9.94 -6.76
C LEU A 308 -14.08 -10.69 -6.00
N LYS A 309 -13.73 -11.76 -5.28
CA LYS A 309 -14.67 -12.51 -4.44
C LYS A 309 -15.29 -11.63 -3.35
N GLU A 310 -14.47 -10.87 -2.63
CA GLU A 310 -14.94 -9.98 -1.56
C GLU A 310 -15.79 -8.84 -2.11
N PHE A 311 -15.43 -8.29 -3.28
CA PHE A 311 -16.23 -7.28 -3.97
C PHE A 311 -17.63 -7.80 -4.32
N VAL A 312 -17.73 -8.98 -4.94
CA VAL A 312 -19.03 -9.58 -5.28
C VAL A 312 -19.84 -9.87 -4.02
N ALA A 313 -19.19 -10.37 -2.96
CA ALA A 313 -19.87 -10.65 -1.69
C ALA A 313 -20.38 -9.37 -1.00
N ALA A 314 -19.64 -8.27 -1.07
CA ALA A 314 -20.00 -7.00 -0.44
C ALA A 314 -21.11 -6.25 -1.20
N THR A 315 -21.18 -6.40 -2.53
CA THR A 315 -22.06 -5.60 -3.40
C THR A 315 -23.23 -6.36 -4.00
N GLY A 316 -23.14 -7.69 -4.10
CA GLY A 316 -24.05 -8.50 -4.91
C GLY A 316 -23.89 -8.30 -6.43
N ASP A 317 -22.84 -7.60 -6.88
CA ASP A 317 -22.61 -7.28 -8.29
C ASP A 317 -22.06 -8.48 -9.08
N SER A 318 -22.95 -9.44 -9.34
CA SER A 318 -22.64 -10.62 -10.16
C SER A 318 -22.30 -10.27 -11.61
N ASN A 319 -22.69 -9.10 -12.11
CA ASN A 319 -22.36 -8.68 -13.48
C ASN A 319 -20.86 -8.41 -13.60
N THR A 320 -20.32 -7.57 -12.72
CA THR A 320 -18.86 -7.34 -12.64
C THR A 320 -18.13 -8.65 -12.33
N GLY A 321 -18.65 -9.47 -11.42
CA GLY A 321 -18.08 -10.76 -11.09
C GLY A 321 -17.96 -11.70 -12.29
N ASN A 322 -19.02 -11.82 -13.10
CA ASN A 322 -19.03 -12.62 -14.32
C ASN A 322 -18.11 -12.05 -15.40
N ASP A 323 -18.03 -10.73 -15.50
CA ASP A 323 -17.23 -10.04 -16.48
C ASP A 323 -15.72 -10.22 -16.25
N LEU A 324 -15.31 -10.19 -14.98
CA LEU A 324 -13.91 -10.36 -14.56
C LEU A 324 -13.56 -11.82 -14.21
N TRP A 325 -14.53 -12.74 -14.24
CA TRP A 325 -14.31 -14.17 -14.02
C TRP A 325 -13.21 -14.78 -14.90
N PRO A 326 -13.11 -14.47 -16.22
CA PRO A 326 -12.04 -15.00 -17.06
C PRO A 326 -10.64 -14.70 -16.51
N VAL A 327 -10.44 -13.50 -15.94
CA VAL A 327 -9.17 -13.09 -15.34
C VAL A 327 -8.84 -13.93 -14.11
N ALA A 328 -9.79 -14.06 -13.19
CA ALA A 328 -9.61 -14.85 -11.96
C ALA A 328 -9.35 -16.33 -12.26
N LYS A 329 -10.10 -16.91 -13.21
CA LYS A 329 -9.89 -18.28 -13.67
C LYS A 329 -8.52 -18.48 -14.30
N TRP A 330 -8.05 -17.51 -15.10
CA TRP A 330 -6.76 -17.60 -15.77
C TRP A 330 -5.58 -17.59 -14.80
N GLN A 331 -5.65 -16.82 -13.71
CA GLN A 331 -4.58 -16.81 -12.70
C GLN A 331 -4.35 -18.20 -12.08
N LEU A 332 -5.35 -19.10 -12.11
CA LEU A 332 -5.17 -20.50 -11.67
C LEU A 332 -4.23 -21.31 -12.56
N ASN A 333 -3.89 -20.84 -13.77
CA ASN A 333 -2.87 -21.46 -14.61
C ASN A 333 -1.48 -21.38 -13.96
N ILE A 334 -1.22 -20.36 -13.13
CA ILE A 334 0.00 -20.30 -12.30
C ILE A 334 0.10 -21.56 -11.43
N VAL A 335 -1.01 -21.95 -10.78
CA VAL A 335 -1.05 -23.18 -9.96
C VAL A 335 -0.77 -24.41 -10.82
N LYS A 336 -1.38 -24.51 -12.01
CA LYS A 336 -1.16 -25.65 -12.91
C LYS A 336 0.31 -25.77 -13.35
N THR A 337 1.00 -24.65 -13.52
CA THR A 337 2.41 -24.62 -13.92
C THR A 337 3.34 -25.10 -12.80
N TYR A 338 3.14 -24.62 -11.57
CA TYR A 338 4.07 -24.88 -10.47
C TYR A 338 3.63 -25.97 -9.50
N LEU A 339 2.45 -26.57 -9.66
CA LEU A 339 2.01 -27.65 -8.78
C LEU A 339 2.68 -28.98 -9.17
N LYS A 340 3.42 -29.54 -8.23
CA LYS A 340 4.07 -30.84 -8.40
C LYS A 340 3.10 -32.02 -8.23
N PRO A 341 3.41 -33.21 -8.79
CA PRO A 341 2.58 -34.40 -8.65
C PRO A 341 2.32 -34.84 -7.19
N ASP A 342 3.20 -34.51 -6.26
CA ASP A 342 3.04 -34.81 -4.83
C ASP A 342 2.05 -33.87 -4.12
N GLY A 343 1.57 -32.83 -4.80
CA GLY A 343 0.66 -31.82 -4.27
C GLY A 343 1.34 -30.63 -3.62
N MET A 344 2.67 -30.50 -3.67
CA MET A 344 3.40 -29.31 -3.23
C MET A 344 3.58 -28.29 -4.35
N MET A 345 3.68 -27.01 -4.00
CA MET A 345 4.11 -25.99 -4.96
C MET A 345 5.62 -26.14 -5.20
N ASP A 346 6.06 -25.95 -6.44
CA ASP A 346 7.47 -25.83 -6.81
C ASP A 346 7.97 -24.41 -6.49
N TYR A 347 8.38 -24.22 -5.25
CA TYR A 347 8.87 -22.94 -4.75
C TYR A 347 10.12 -22.46 -5.50
N ASP A 348 11.08 -23.33 -5.79
CA ASP A 348 12.35 -22.93 -6.39
C ASP A 348 12.17 -22.41 -7.82
N SER A 349 11.30 -23.04 -8.61
CA SER A 349 10.95 -22.55 -9.95
C SER A 349 10.12 -21.27 -9.87
N ALA A 350 9.10 -21.24 -9.01
CA ALA A 350 8.25 -20.06 -8.83
C ALA A 350 9.06 -18.83 -8.39
N ASN A 351 9.97 -18.96 -7.43
CA ASN A 351 10.79 -17.87 -6.89
C ASN A 351 11.86 -17.35 -7.87
N LYS A 352 12.16 -18.10 -8.94
CA LYS A 352 13.05 -17.63 -10.03
C LYS A 352 12.30 -16.79 -11.06
N GLU A 353 11.02 -17.10 -11.29
CA GLU A 353 10.23 -16.52 -12.37
C GLU A 353 9.27 -15.42 -11.90
N TRP A 354 8.88 -15.47 -10.62
CA TRP A 354 7.97 -14.53 -10.00
C TRP A 354 8.62 -13.86 -8.81
N TRP A 355 8.29 -12.59 -8.61
CA TRP A 355 8.53 -11.98 -7.31
C TRP A 355 7.50 -12.53 -6.32
N LEU A 356 7.97 -13.24 -5.30
CA LEU A 356 7.16 -13.65 -4.16
C LEU A 356 7.32 -12.59 -3.07
N PHE A 357 6.37 -11.67 -2.90
CA PHE A 357 6.52 -10.55 -1.98
C PHE A 357 6.33 -10.99 -0.52
N PHE A 358 5.09 -11.32 -0.12
CA PHE A 358 4.63 -11.69 1.22
C PHE A 358 4.83 -10.65 2.34
N ASP A 359 6.02 -10.05 2.46
CA ASP A 359 6.36 -9.10 3.51
C ASP A 359 7.71 -8.41 3.23
N TRP A 360 7.90 -7.22 3.80
CA TRP A 360 9.21 -6.54 3.88
C TRP A 360 10.01 -7.08 5.06
N LYS A 361 10.40 -8.35 4.99
CA LYS A 361 11.21 -9.00 6.02
C LYS A 361 12.41 -9.74 5.44
N ASP A 362 13.59 -9.24 5.75
CA ASP A 362 14.84 -9.88 5.35
C ASP A 362 14.95 -11.30 5.91
N GLY A 363 15.44 -12.20 5.05
CA GLY A 363 15.64 -13.61 5.40
C GLY A 363 14.36 -14.44 5.47
N LEU A 364 13.18 -13.90 5.16
CA LEU A 364 11.93 -14.68 5.13
C LEU A 364 11.95 -15.74 4.01
N HIS A 365 11.88 -17.01 4.40
CA HIS A 365 11.70 -18.11 3.46
C HIS A 365 10.21 -18.33 3.17
N LYS A 366 9.84 -18.38 1.88
CA LYS A 366 8.44 -18.18 1.45
C LYS A 366 7.73 -19.45 0.95
N GLU A 367 8.38 -20.60 0.90
CA GLU A 367 7.78 -21.85 0.39
C GLU A 367 6.47 -22.24 1.10
N ALA A 368 6.46 -22.24 2.44
CA ALA A 368 5.27 -22.63 3.19
C ALA A 368 4.16 -21.57 3.05
N ALA A 369 4.54 -20.29 3.06
CA ALA A 369 3.61 -19.18 2.86
C ALA A 369 2.98 -19.23 1.46
N LEU A 370 3.80 -19.44 0.41
CA LEU A 370 3.36 -19.66 -0.97
C LEU A 370 2.36 -20.79 -1.06
N HIS A 371 2.68 -21.95 -0.48
CA HIS A 371 1.81 -23.11 -0.54
C HIS A 371 0.45 -22.85 0.13
N GLY A 372 0.46 -22.21 1.31
CA GLY A 372 -0.77 -21.81 2.01
C GLY A 372 -1.59 -20.79 1.22
N LEU A 373 -0.97 -19.71 0.71
CA LEU A 373 -1.65 -18.70 -0.10
C LEU A 373 -2.28 -19.31 -1.37
N THR A 374 -1.61 -20.26 -2.03
CA THR A 374 -2.20 -20.94 -3.19
C THR A 374 -3.49 -21.67 -2.82
N ILE A 375 -3.50 -22.43 -1.72
CA ILE A 375 -4.70 -23.14 -1.25
C ILE A 375 -5.80 -22.13 -0.91
N TYR A 376 -5.46 -21.06 -0.18
CA TYR A 376 -6.41 -19.99 0.18
C TYR A 376 -7.04 -19.35 -1.07
N THR A 377 -6.23 -19.12 -2.10
CA THR A 377 -6.68 -18.52 -3.37
C THR A 377 -7.61 -19.44 -4.14
N MET A 378 -7.29 -20.73 -4.22
CA MET A 378 -8.15 -21.72 -4.87
C MET A 378 -9.48 -21.87 -4.14
N GLN A 379 -9.49 -21.83 -2.80
CA GLN A 379 -10.72 -21.87 -2.00
C GLN A 379 -11.60 -20.66 -2.27
N ASN A 380 -11.03 -19.46 -2.26
CA ASN A 380 -11.76 -18.23 -2.53
C ASN A 380 -12.26 -18.15 -3.97
N THR A 381 -11.47 -18.63 -4.93
CA THR A 381 -11.87 -18.67 -6.35
C THR A 381 -13.00 -19.69 -6.56
N TYR A 382 -12.96 -20.85 -5.90
CA TYR A 382 -14.06 -21.81 -5.94
C TYR A 382 -15.33 -21.26 -5.24
N ALA A 383 -15.18 -20.50 -4.15
CA ALA A 383 -16.30 -19.82 -3.51
C ALA A 383 -16.95 -18.79 -4.46
N LEU A 384 -16.14 -17.97 -5.13
CA LEU A 384 -16.61 -17.04 -6.17
C LEU A 384 -17.31 -17.79 -7.31
N ALA A 385 -16.75 -18.90 -7.78
CA ALA A 385 -17.34 -19.72 -8.83
C ALA A 385 -18.76 -20.16 -8.45
N LYS A 386 -18.97 -20.64 -7.22
CA LYS A 386 -20.31 -21.01 -6.73
C LYS A 386 -21.26 -19.82 -6.68
N THR A 387 -20.80 -18.67 -6.22
CA THR A 387 -21.62 -17.44 -6.18
C THR A 387 -22.04 -16.99 -7.58
N LEU A 388 -21.21 -17.23 -8.59
CA LEU A 388 -21.49 -16.89 -9.99
C LEU A 388 -22.11 -18.04 -10.81
N HIS A 389 -22.38 -19.20 -10.20
CA HIS A 389 -22.84 -20.43 -10.86
C HIS A 389 -21.91 -20.96 -11.96
N ARG A 390 -20.60 -20.91 -11.71
CA ARG A 390 -19.51 -21.31 -12.62
C ARG A 390 -18.63 -22.43 -12.07
N GLU A 391 -19.04 -23.11 -11.02
CA GLU A 391 -18.29 -24.20 -10.38
C GLU A 391 -17.90 -25.33 -11.35
N ASN A 392 -18.68 -25.54 -12.42
CA ASN A 392 -18.39 -26.53 -13.46
C ASN A 392 -17.11 -26.22 -14.24
N GLU A 393 -16.72 -24.95 -14.34
CA GLU A 393 -15.50 -24.50 -15.05
C GLU A 393 -14.22 -24.76 -14.26
N VAL A 394 -14.34 -25.07 -12.97
CA VAL A 394 -13.24 -25.25 -12.01
C VAL A 394 -13.49 -26.44 -11.08
N LYS A 395 -14.18 -27.47 -11.58
CA LYS A 395 -14.64 -28.65 -10.83
C LYS A 395 -13.51 -29.47 -10.20
N GLU A 396 -12.29 -29.30 -10.68
CA GLU A 396 -11.09 -29.95 -10.16
C GLU A 396 -10.59 -29.33 -8.84
N LEU A 397 -10.94 -28.07 -8.56
CA LEU A 397 -10.36 -27.33 -7.43
C LEU A 397 -10.60 -28.01 -6.07
N PRO A 398 -11.81 -28.49 -5.71
CA PRO A 398 -12.03 -29.11 -4.40
C PRO A 398 -11.11 -30.32 -4.14
N GLN A 399 -10.95 -31.20 -5.13
CA GLN A 399 -10.06 -32.36 -5.00
C GLN A 399 -8.60 -31.95 -4.90
N LEU A 400 -8.19 -30.94 -5.68
CA LEU A 400 -6.82 -30.46 -5.69
C LEU A 400 -6.45 -29.73 -4.40
N ILE A 401 -7.35 -28.91 -3.85
CA ILE A 401 -7.22 -28.26 -2.55
C ILE A 401 -6.95 -29.31 -1.46
N GLU A 402 -7.74 -30.39 -1.41
CA GLU A 402 -7.55 -31.44 -0.39
C GLU A 402 -6.24 -32.22 -0.58
N LYS A 403 -5.79 -32.42 -1.81
CA LYS A 403 -4.46 -32.98 -2.09
C LYS A 403 -3.35 -32.08 -1.55
N MET A 404 -3.41 -30.78 -1.83
CA MET A 404 -2.42 -29.80 -1.38
C MET A 404 -2.40 -29.69 0.15
N LYS A 405 -3.55 -29.64 0.82
CA LYS A 405 -3.61 -29.66 2.30
C LYS A 405 -2.93 -30.87 2.91
N LYS A 406 -3.14 -32.06 2.32
CA LYS A 406 -2.46 -33.29 2.77
C LYS A 406 -0.96 -33.22 2.55
N ALA A 407 -0.52 -32.67 1.41
CA ALA A 407 0.90 -32.46 1.13
C ALA A 407 1.54 -31.49 2.13
N ALA A 408 0.90 -30.36 2.43
CA ALA A 408 1.34 -29.39 3.43
C ALA A 408 1.51 -30.03 4.82
N LYS A 409 0.47 -30.75 5.30
CA LYS A 409 0.51 -31.48 6.59
C LYS A 409 1.60 -32.54 6.63
N LYS A 410 1.89 -33.21 5.51
CA LYS A 410 2.90 -34.26 5.43
C LYS A 410 4.32 -33.70 5.40
N ASN A 411 4.55 -32.67 4.60
CA ASN A 411 5.91 -32.25 4.23
C ASN A 411 6.39 -31.03 5.02
N LEU A 412 5.49 -30.16 5.50
CA LEU A 412 5.86 -28.89 6.15
C LEU A 412 5.52 -28.85 7.64
N PHE A 413 4.58 -29.66 8.13
CA PHE A 413 4.14 -29.60 9.53
C PHE A 413 5.02 -30.42 10.47
N ASN A 414 5.71 -29.76 11.40
CA ASN A 414 6.43 -30.41 12.48
C ASN A 414 5.49 -30.69 13.66
N LYS A 415 5.10 -31.96 13.82
CA LYS A 415 4.19 -32.40 14.90
C LYS A 415 4.74 -32.19 16.32
N LYS A 416 6.05 -32.19 16.52
CA LYS A 416 6.66 -31.99 17.85
C LYS A 416 6.59 -30.53 18.28
N LEU A 417 6.86 -29.62 17.34
CA LEU A 417 6.79 -28.18 17.57
C LEU A 417 5.36 -27.64 17.43
N ASN A 418 4.49 -28.40 16.78
CA ASN A 418 3.16 -27.96 16.37
C ASN A 418 3.22 -26.68 15.52
N LEU A 419 4.18 -26.63 14.60
CA LEU A 419 4.48 -25.48 13.73
C LEU A 419 4.86 -25.97 12.33
N PHE A 420 4.63 -25.13 11.33
CA PHE A 420 5.10 -25.34 9.96
C PHE A 420 6.52 -24.80 9.78
N GLU A 421 7.35 -25.62 9.15
CA GLU A 421 8.72 -25.33 8.73
C GLU A 421 8.72 -24.92 7.25
N SER A 422 9.62 -24.01 6.86
CA SER A 422 9.81 -23.60 5.47
C SER A 422 11.25 -23.75 5.01
N GLY A 423 11.44 -24.32 3.82
CA GLY A 423 12.75 -24.50 3.20
C GLY A 423 13.61 -25.56 3.87
N ASN A 424 14.77 -25.82 3.26
CA ASN A 424 15.72 -26.82 3.74
C ASN A 424 16.27 -26.52 5.15
N GLN A 425 16.31 -25.24 5.52
CA GLN A 425 16.73 -24.78 6.85
C GLN A 425 15.61 -24.89 7.90
N LYS A 426 14.40 -25.33 7.51
CA LYS A 426 13.26 -25.51 8.40
C LYS A 426 12.91 -24.25 9.19
N GLN A 427 12.95 -23.11 8.51
CA GLN A 427 12.68 -21.83 9.14
C GLN A 427 11.24 -21.81 9.69
N ILE A 428 11.10 -21.35 10.93
CA ILE A 428 9.80 -21.01 11.50
C ILE A 428 9.57 -19.51 11.25
N SER A 429 8.43 -19.16 10.65
CA SER A 429 8.03 -17.76 10.46
C SER A 429 6.55 -17.58 10.73
N TYR A 430 6.16 -16.36 11.09
CA TYR A 430 4.76 -15.96 11.19
C TYR A 430 4.06 -16.14 9.85
N ALA A 431 4.67 -15.73 8.74
CA ALA A 431 4.09 -15.87 7.39
C ALA A 431 3.70 -17.31 7.07
N SER A 432 4.56 -18.29 7.39
CA SER A 432 4.27 -19.72 7.19
C SER A 432 3.06 -20.16 8.01
N GLN A 433 2.96 -19.77 9.28
CA GLN A 433 1.85 -20.20 10.13
C GLN A 433 0.53 -19.54 9.69
N ILE A 434 0.58 -18.24 9.40
CA ILE A 434 -0.57 -17.44 8.98
C ILE A 434 -1.23 -18.05 7.75
N TRP A 435 -0.47 -18.26 6.68
CA TRP A 435 -1.03 -18.77 5.43
C TRP A 435 -1.49 -20.21 5.52
N MET A 436 -0.89 -21.05 6.39
CA MET A 436 -1.37 -22.40 6.66
C MET A 436 -2.67 -22.43 7.48
N VAL A 437 -2.83 -21.50 8.42
CA VAL A 437 -4.06 -21.33 9.18
C VAL A 437 -5.18 -20.82 8.26
N LEU A 438 -4.94 -19.74 7.51
CA LEU A 438 -5.95 -19.11 6.64
C LEU A 438 -6.41 -20.06 5.52
N SER A 439 -5.51 -20.89 4.99
CA SER A 439 -5.84 -21.90 3.98
C SER A 439 -6.60 -23.12 4.51
N GLY A 440 -6.85 -23.21 5.82
CA GLY A 440 -7.57 -24.32 6.43
C GLY A 440 -6.86 -25.67 6.26
N VAL A 441 -5.53 -25.66 6.18
CA VAL A 441 -4.71 -26.88 6.23
C VAL A 441 -4.90 -27.59 7.56
N LEU A 442 -4.98 -26.80 8.64
CA LEU A 442 -5.31 -27.24 9.98
C LEU A 442 -6.78 -26.98 10.31
N SER A 443 -7.35 -27.83 11.17
CA SER A 443 -8.64 -27.57 11.82
C SER A 443 -8.52 -26.37 12.77
N LYS A 444 -9.65 -25.77 13.16
CA LYS A 444 -9.67 -24.61 14.08
C LYS A 444 -8.88 -24.84 15.37
N ASP A 445 -9.00 -26.02 15.98
CA ASP A 445 -8.29 -26.35 17.22
C ASP A 445 -6.79 -26.62 17.00
N GLU A 446 -6.41 -27.24 15.89
CA GLU A 446 -5.01 -27.39 15.48
C GLU A 446 -4.37 -26.02 15.20
N SER A 447 -5.08 -25.13 14.51
CA SER A 447 -4.67 -23.74 14.26
C SER A 447 -4.49 -22.96 15.55
N ARG A 448 -5.40 -23.11 16.52
CA ARG A 448 -5.26 -22.50 17.85
C ARG A 448 -3.98 -22.96 18.54
N LYS A 449 -3.71 -24.27 18.57
CA LYS A 449 -2.47 -24.81 19.15
C LYS A 449 -1.24 -24.28 18.42
N THR A 450 -1.32 -24.13 17.11
CA THR A 450 -0.20 -23.65 16.27
C THR A 450 0.14 -22.20 16.55
N LEU A 451 -0.85 -21.32 16.62
CA LEU A 451 -0.64 -19.90 16.94
C LEU A 451 -0.21 -19.68 18.40
N ASN A 452 -0.67 -20.52 19.33
CA ASN A 452 -0.17 -20.50 20.71
C ASN A 452 1.28 -21.02 20.82
N ALA A 453 1.67 -22.02 20.03
CA ALA A 453 3.07 -22.47 19.98
C ALA A 453 3.97 -21.39 19.34
N LEU A 454 3.46 -20.69 18.32
CA LEU A 454 4.18 -19.63 17.63
C LEU A 454 4.55 -18.47 18.57
N SER A 455 3.65 -18.07 19.47
CA SER A 455 3.93 -16.98 20.41
C SER A 455 5.05 -17.30 21.41
N ALA A 456 5.36 -18.59 21.62
CA ALA A 456 6.48 -19.05 22.43
C ALA A 456 7.78 -19.29 21.62
N ALA A 457 7.72 -19.22 20.30
CA ALA A 457 8.85 -19.51 19.42
C ALA A 457 9.72 -18.28 19.20
N ASN A 458 10.65 -18.00 20.13
CA ASN A 458 11.53 -16.82 20.08
C ASN A 458 12.38 -16.69 18.81
N GLN A 459 12.63 -17.78 18.08
CA GLN A 459 13.40 -17.77 16.83
C GLN A 459 12.51 -17.60 15.57
N ALA A 460 11.20 -17.47 15.74
CA ALA A 460 10.31 -17.27 14.60
C ALA A 460 10.56 -15.92 13.93
N VAL A 461 10.69 -15.92 12.60
CA VAL A 461 10.76 -14.69 11.82
C VAL A 461 9.41 -13.96 11.96
N SER A 462 9.46 -12.79 12.61
CA SER A 462 8.30 -11.93 12.85
C SER A 462 7.85 -11.22 11.56
N PRO A 463 6.62 -10.69 11.52
CA PRO A 463 6.23 -9.75 10.48
C PRO A 463 7.20 -8.55 10.41
N GLY A 464 7.45 -8.07 9.20
CA GLY A 464 8.28 -6.91 8.87
C GLY A 464 7.48 -5.61 8.81
N GLY A 465 6.18 -5.67 8.53
CA GLY A 465 5.32 -4.49 8.54
C GLY A 465 3.83 -4.78 8.73
N PRO A 466 3.00 -3.72 8.72
CA PRO A 466 1.56 -3.82 8.96
C PRO A 466 0.83 -4.72 7.97
N TYR A 467 1.34 -4.84 6.74
CA TYR A 467 0.79 -5.73 5.70
C TYR A 467 0.66 -7.17 6.20
N LEU A 468 1.73 -7.79 6.72
CA LEU A 468 1.64 -9.15 7.23
C LEU A 468 0.91 -9.23 8.60
N TYR A 469 0.95 -8.16 9.40
CA TYR A 469 0.15 -8.08 10.63
C TYR A 469 -1.35 -8.16 10.36
N HIS A 470 -1.87 -7.62 9.24
CA HIS A 470 -3.26 -7.82 8.85
C HIS A 470 -3.64 -9.31 8.85
N TYR A 471 -2.89 -10.11 8.09
CA TYR A 471 -3.14 -11.54 7.96
C TYR A 471 -2.91 -12.28 9.28
N TYR A 472 -2.02 -11.78 10.15
CA TYR A 472 -1.86 -12.31 11.50
C TYR A 472 -3.13 -12.14 12.35
N ILE A 473 -3.74 -10.95 12.34
CA ILE A 473 -5.02 -10.72 13.01
C ILE A 473 -6.11 -11.62 12.43
N GLU A 474 -6.18 -11.75 11.11
CA GLU A 474 -7.14 -12.63 10.44
C GLU A 474 -6.95 -14.10 10.88
N ALA A 475 -5.72 -14.58 10.94
CA ALA A 475 -5.40 -15.95 11.37
C ALA A 475 -5.78 -16.21 12.84
N LEU A 476 -5.56 -15.23 13.73
CA LEU A 476 -5.99 -15.31 15.13
C LEU A 476 -7.52 -15.43 15.23
N ILE A 477 -8.27 -14.60 14.48
CA ILE A 477 -9.73 -14.68 14.42
C ILE A 477 -10.19 -16.04 13.89
N ALA A 478 -9.59 -16.53 12.81
CA ALA A 478 -9.91 -17.83 12.22
C ALA A 478 -9.67 -19.00 13.21
N ALA A 479 -8.64 -18.92 14.05
CA ALA A 479 -8.35 -19.87 15.12
C ALA A 479 -9.24 -19.72 16.38
N GLY A 480 -10.07 -18.67 16.43
CA GLY A 480 -10.90 -18.33 17.60
C GLY A 480 -10.11 -17.72 18.77
N LEU A 481 -8.94 -17.15 18.50
CA LEU A 481 -8.08 -16.45 19.46
C LEU A 481 -8.44 -14.94 19.50
N GLN A 482 -9.68 -14.65 19.89
CA GLN A 482 -10.26 -13.31 19.80
C GLN A 482 -9.56 -12.30 20.72
N LYS A 483 -9.18 -12.72 21.95
CA LYS A 483 -8.49 -11.85 22.92
C LYS A 483 -7.09 -11.48 22.43
N GLU A 484 -6.40 -12.45 21.85
CA GLU A 484 -5.09 -12.30 21.25
C GLU A 484 -5.15 -11.42 20.01
N ALA A 485 -6.19 -11.57 19.17
CA ALA A 485 -6.43 -10.70 18.01
C ALA A 485 -6.61 -9.23 18.45
N LYS A 486 -7.46 -8.97 19.45
CA LYS A 486 -7.64 -7.62 20.01
C LYS A 486 -6.34 -7.07 20.58
N SER A 487 -5.61 -7.90 21.34
CA SER A 487 -4.35 -7.49 21.98
C SER A 487 -3.27 -7.16 20.94
N ALA A 488 -3.13 -7.98 19.90
CA ALA A 488 -2.18 -7.75 18.82
C ALA A 488 -2.53 -6.46 18.05
N LEU A 489 -3.82 -6.22 17.77
CA LEU A 489 -4.27 -4.99 17.12
C LEU A 489 -3.96 -3.74 17.97
N VAL A 490 -4.31 -3.76 19.25
CA VAL A 490 -4.08 -2.63 20.17
C VAL A 490 -2.58 -2.40 20.41
N ASN A 491 -1.77 -3.45 20.54
CA ASN A 491 -0.35 -3.30 20.79
C ASN A 491 0.39 -2.74 19.58
N TYR A 492 0.06 -3.22 18.38
CA TYR A 492 0.77 -2.84 17.17
C TYR A 492 0.30 -1.46 16.65
N TRP A 493 -0.98 -1.33 16.28
CA TRP A 493 -1.50 -0.06 15.76
C TRP A 493 -1.68 1.00 16.84
N GLY A 494 -2.07 0.60 18.06
CA GLY A 494 -2.08 1.53 19.19
C GLY A 494 -0.67 2.02 19.58
N GLY A 495 0.38 1.29 19.19
CA GLY A 495 1.77 1.76 19.27
C GLY A 495 2.01 2.98 18.37
N MET A 496 1.57 2.92 17.11
CA MET A 496 1.64 4.05 16.17
C MET A 496 0.79 5.24 16.66
N VAL A 497 -0.43 4.98 17.14
CA VAL A 497 -1.31 6.04 17.71
C VAL A 497 -0.63 6.76 18.87
N LYS A 498 -0.06 6.02 19.84
CA LYS A 498 0.67 6.60 20.99
C LYS A 498 1.90 7.41 20.58
N LYS A 499 2.46 7.12 19.41
CA LYS A 499 3.57 7.86 18.80
C LYS A 499 3.13 9.08 17.98
N GLY A 500 1.82 9.35 17.93
CA GLY A 500 1.26 10.53 17.29
C GLY A 500 0.96 10.36 15.80
N ALA A 501 0.75 9.14 15.32
CA ALA A 501 0.36 8.87 13.93
C ALA A 501 -1.03 9.47 13.60
N ASP A 502 -1.09 10.34 12.59
CA ASP A 502 -2.37 10.82 12.02
C ASP A 502 -2.95 9.85 10.99
N THR A 503 -2.06 9.08 10.36
CA THR A 503 -2.26 8.03 9.37
C THR A 503 -1.28 6.90 9.68
N PHE A 504 -1.62 5.66 9.32
CA PHE A 504 -0.76 4.50 9.55
C PHE A 504 0.34 4.38 8.49
N TRP A 505 1.49 3.88 8.93
CA TRP A 505 2.74 3.91 8.18
C TRP A 505 2.96 2.65 7.37
N GLU A 506 3.69 2.75 6.27
CA GLU A 506 4.07 1.61 5.42
C GLU A 506 4.95 0.61 6.17
N VAL A 507 5.93 1.13 6.90
CA VAL A 507 6.95 0.39 7.64
C VAL A 507 6.88 0.81 9.10
N TYR A 508 6.76 -0.16 9.99
CA TYR A 508 6.78 0.08 11.42
C TYR A 508 7.31 -1.15 12.15
N ASP A 509 8.49 -1.01 12.75
CA ASP A 509 8.97 -1.96 13.77
C ASP A 509 8.93 -1.24 15.13
N PRO A 510 8.16 -1.74 16.12
CA PRO A 510 8.17 -1.18 17.47
C PRO A 510 9.55 -1.13 18.13
N LYS A 511 10.54 -1.88 17.61
CA LYS A 511 11.93 -1.92 18.10
C LYS A 511 12.90 -1.09 17.26
N ASP A 512 12.50 -0.65 16.07
CA ASP A 512 13.32 0.17 15.18
C ASP A 512 12.44 1.17 14.41
N GLU A 513 12.36 2.39 14.96
CA GLU A 513 11.56 3.47 14.38
C GLU A 513 12.17 4.06 13.10
N TYR A 514 13.44 3.79 12.83
CA TYR A 514 14.15 4.27 11.65
C TYR A 514 14.24 3.21 10.55
N LEU A 515 13.61 2.04 10.74
CA LEU A 515 13.60 0.97 9.77
C LEU A 515 13.10 1.47 8.41
N SER A 516 13.87 1.22 7.36
CA SER A 516 13.52 1.54 5.99
C SER A 516 14.10 0.49 5.06
N PRO A 517 13.27 -0.23 4.28
CA PRO A 517 13.75 -1.13 3.22
C PRO A 517 14.40 -0.34 2.07
N TYR A 518 14.34 0.99 2.11
CA TYR A 518 14.88 1.90 1.10
C TYR A 518 16.12 2.66 1.59
N HIS A 519 16.68 2.26 2.74
CA HIS A 519 17.89 2.83 3.36
C HIS A 519 17.79 4.32 3.73
N PHE A 520 16.60 4.92 3.69
CA PHE A 520 16.38 6.31 4.08
C PHE A 520 14.95 6.54 4.59
N PHE A 521 14.75 6.49 5.91
CA PHE A 521 13.41 6.56 6.53
C PHE A 521 12.53 7.76 6.13
N PRO A 522 13.05 8.96 5.75
CA PRO A 522 12.17 10.02 5.23
C PRO A 522 11.43 9.63 3.95
N ILE A 523 11.91 8.64 3.18
CA ILE A 523 11.25 8.19 1.94
C ILE A 523 10.18 7.11 2.16
N ASN A 524 10.12 6.51 3.36
CA ASN A 524 9.01 5.64 3.73
C ASN A 524 7.69 6.42 3.63
N SER A 525 6.59 5.76 3.26
CA SER A 525 5.28 6.40 3.33
C SER A 525 4.73 6.37 4.75
N TYR A 526 4.35 7.52 5.30
CA TYR A 526 3.67 7.63 6.61
C TYR A 526 2.15 7.74 6.46
N CYS A 527 1.63 7.54 5.27
CA CYS A 527 0.23 7.25 4.99
C CYS A 527 0.19 6.11 3.98
N HIS A 528 0.04 4.87 4.45
CA HIS A 528 0.06 3.70 3.56
C HIS A 528 -1.14 2.81 3.78
N ALA A 529 -1.83 2.53 2.68
CA ALA A 529 -3.19 2.04 2.71
C ALA A 529 -3.30 0.60 3.22
N TRP A 530 -2.30 -0.25 2.96
CA TRP A 530 -2.27 -1.59 3.55
C TRP A 530 -2.29 -1.63 5.09
N SER A 531 -2.00 -0.49 5.74
CA SER A 531 -1.93 -0.36 7.19
C SER A 531 -3.25 0.13 7.79
N CYS A 532 -4.24 0.48 6.97
CA CYS A 532 -5.55 0.97 7.40
C CYS A 532 -6.51 -0.14 7.86
N THR A 533 -6.10 -1.40 7.74
CA THR A 533 -6.95 -2.58 7.95
C THR A 533 -7.56 -2.78 9.35
N PRO A 534 -7.12 -2.12 10.45
CA PRO A 534 -7.91 -2.11 11.68
C PRO A 534 -9.36 -1.65 11.48
N VAL A 535 -9.61 -0.73 10.54
CA VAL A 535 -10.97 -0.28 10.18
C VAL A 535 -11.86 -1.48 9.82
N TYR A 536 -11.35 -2.40 9.01
CA TYR A 536 -12.05 -3.61 8.63
C TYR A 536 -12.35 -4.48 9.85
N PHE A 537 -11.35 -4.78 10.68
CA PHE A 537 -11.54 -5.68 11.82
C PHE A 537 -12.48 -5.11 12.88
N ILE A 538 -12.30 -3.84 13.26
CA ILE A 538 -13.09 -3.18 14.30
C ILE A 538 -14.57 -3.13 13.92
N ARG A 539 -14.86 -2.95 12.63
CA ARG A 539 -16.23 -2.76 12.12
C ARG A 539 -16.89 -4.06 11.69
N LYS A 540 -16.13 -5.05 11.20
CA LYS A 540 -16.64 -6.39 10.85
C LYS A 540 -16.89 -7.27 12.08
N TYR A 541 -16.06 -7.14 13.11
CA TYR A 541 -16.11 -7.97 14.32
C TYR A 541 -16.29 -7.11 15.57
N PRO A 542 -17.39 -6.34 15.69
CA PRO A 542 -17.62 -5.47 16.83
C PRO A 542 -17.58 -6.23 18.17
N GLU A 543 -18.00 -7.49 18.18
CA GLU A 543 -17.98 -8.35 19.37
C GLU A 543 -16.58 -8.65 19.90
N ILE A 544 -15.56 -8.60 19.03
CA ILE A 544 -14.16 -8.82 19.39
C ILE A 544 -13.51 -7.50 19.80
N PHE A 545 -13.72 -6.43 19.02
CA PHE A 545 -12.90 -5.22 19.13
C PHE A 545 -13.58 -4.06 19.86
N GLN A 546 -14.91 -3.97 19.86
CA GLN A 546 -15.64 -2.86 20.47
C GLN A 546 -16.17 -3.15 21.89
N ASN A 547 -16.12 -4.41 22.33
CA ASN A 547 -16.55 -4.85 23.67
C ASN A 547 -15.42 -4.85 24.70
#